data_AF-A0A523X6X6-F1
#
_entry.id   AF-A0A523X6X6-F1
#
_cell.length_a   1.000
_cell.length_b   1.000
_cell.length_c   1.000
_cell.angle_alpha   90.00
_cell.angle_beta   90.00
_cell.angle_gamma   90.00
#
_symmetry.space_group_name_H-M   'P 1'
#
loop_
_entity.id
_entity.type
_entity.pdbx_description
1 polymer ?
#
loop_
_entity_poly.entity_id
_entity_poly.type
_entity_poly.pdbx_seq_one_letter_code
_entity_poly.pdbx_strand_id
1 'polypeptide(L)'
;MRQVIKGVGGINANLSPDAFHRWATHYYKCKQDFRSPHKFSPVPYFLLCRAIELEIKSIHLRDKKQTEVKEDFGHDILKAYEALSEEYKILEDNEIKVLKVAKEIYCSKGFEYFNPEDALTGFSKFPDLNTLDTVVKKLINHNAPGVSPL
;
A
#
# COMPACT_ATOMS: atom_id res chain seq x y z
N MET A 1 8.58 19.08 -2.56
CA MET A 1 8.83 18.82 -4.00
C MET A 1 7.94 19.79 -4.78
N ARG A 2 8.50 20.50 -5.77
CA ARG A 2 7.86 21.64 -6.45
C ARG A 2 6.64 21.17 -7.25
N GLN A 3 5.50 21.85 -7.09
CA GLN A 3 4.42 21.82 -8.08
C GLN A 3 5.00 22.30 -9.41
N VAL A 4 4.82 21.52 -10.48
CA VAL A 4 5.12 21.99 -11.84
C VAL A 4 3.98 22.92 -12.24
N ILE A 5 4.18 24.23 -12.03
CA ILE A 5 3.28 25.27 -12.54
C ILE A 5 3.74 25.58 -13.97
N LYS A 6 3.05 25.04 -14.97
CA LYS A 6 3.12 25.56 -16.35
C LYS A 6 1.81 26.27 -16.66
N GLY A 7 1.85 27.59 -16.57
CA GLY A 7 0.75 28.46 -16.98
C GLY A 7 0.71 28.62 -18.49
N VAL A 8 -0.26 27.97 -19.14
CA VAL A 8 -0.98 28.45 -20.33
C VAL A 8 -2.39 27.86 -20.21
N GLY A 9 -3.35 28.59 -19.63
CA GLY A 9 -4.75 28.15 -19.51
C GLY A 9 -4.96 26.73 -18.95
N GLY A 10 -4.10 26.31 -18.02
CA GLY A 10 -3.88 24.90 -17.72
C GLY A 10 -5.00 24.27 -16.89
N ILE A 11 -5.52 23.14 -17.38
CA ILE A 11 -6.34 22.22 -16.60
C ILE A 11 -5.53 21.83 -15.35
N ASN A 12 -6.04 22.20 -14.18
CA ASN A 12 -5.42 21.85 -12.89
C ASN A 12 -5.77 20.38 -12.56
N ALA A 13 -5.22 19.45 -13.33
CA ALA A 13 -5.47 18.01 -13.14
C ALA A 13 -4.54 17.45 -12.05
N ASN A 14 -5.11 17.03 -10.92
CA ASN A 14 -4.38 16.27 -9.90
C ASN A 14 -4.16 14.84 -10.40
N LEU A 15 -2.97 14.54 -10.91
CA LEU A 15 -2.59 13.21 -11.41
C LEU A 15 -2.09 12.27 -10.31
N SER A 16 -2.03 12.73 -9.05
CA SER A 16 -1.46 11.96 -7.94
C SER A 16 -2.22 10.66 -7.66
N PRO A 17 -3.58 10.61 -7.67
CA PRO A 17 -4.33 9.37 -7.53
C PRO A 17 -3.92 8.31 -8.56
N ASP A 18 -3.99 8.65 -9.85
CA ASP A 18 -3.69 7.71 -10.93
C ASP A 18 -2.24 7.25 -10.91
N ALA A 19 -1.31 8.14 -10.60
CA ALA A 19 0.10 7.80 -10.46
C ALA A 19 0.33 6.81 -9.32
N PHE A 20 -0.29 7.02 -8.16
CA PHE A 20 -0.15 6.14 -7.00
C PHE A 20 -0.79 4.77 -7.24
N HIS A 21 -2.00 4.72 -7.82
CA HIS A 21 -2.64 3.47 -8.23
C HIS A 21 -1.78 2.70 -9.25
N ARG A 22 -1.24 3.39 -10.26
CA ARG A 22 -0.31 2.77 -11.23
C ARG A 22 0.93 2.22 -10.54
N TRP A 23 1.50 2.93 -9.57
CA TRP A 23 2.65 2.41 -8.84
C TRP A 23 2.29 1.22 -7.96
N ALA A 24 1.13 1.23 -7.30
CA ALA A 24 0.64 0.09 -6.53
C ALA A 24 0.54 -1.18 -7.40
N THR A 25 -0.06 -1.06 -8.60
CA THR A 25 -0.13 -2.18 -9.56
C THR A 25 1.25 -2.65 -10.02
N HIS A 26 2.22 -1.75 -10.23
CA HIS A 26 3.60 -2.13 -10.56
C HIS A 26 4.28 -2.89 -9.41
N TYR A 27 4.15 -2.43 -8.17
CA TYR A 27 4.69 -3.14 -7.00
C TYR A 27 4.06 -4.52 -6.84
N TYR A 28 2.75 -4.62 -7.04
CA TYR A 28 2.05 -5.89 -7.02
C TYR A 28 2.53 -6.84 -8.13
N LYS A 29 2.72 -6.33 -9.35
CA LYS A 29 3.28 -7.10 -10.46
C LYS A 29 4.71 -7.58 -10.16
N CYS A 30 5.55 -6.72 -9.58
CA CYS A 30 6.88 -7.12 -9.10
C CYS A 30 6.80 -8.27 -8.09
N LYS A 31 5.83 -8.26 -7.17
CA LYS A 31 5.63 -9.39 -6.25
C LYS A 31 5.25 -10.67 -6.99
N GLN A 32 4.35 -10.58 -7.98
CA GLN A 32 3.91 -11.75 -8.75
C GLN A 32 5.05 -12.38 -9.54
N ASP A 33 5.95 -11.56 -10.07
CA ASP A 33 7.08 -12.03 -10.87
C ASP A 33 8.29 -12.43 -10.02
N PHE A 34 8.33 -11.99 -8.76
CA PHE A 34 9.45 -12.24 -7.85
C PHE A 34 9.58 -13.73 -7.51
N ARG A 35 10.74 -14.30 -7.83
CA ARG A 35 11.14 -15.64 -7.45
C ARG A 35 12.25 -15.54 -6.41
N SER A 36 11.92 -15.82 -5.15
CA SER A 36 12.92 -15.75 -4.08
C SER A 36 14.01 -16.80 -4.31
N PRO A 37 15.30 -16.41 -4.30
CA PRO A 37 16.40 -17.38 -4.35
C PRO A 37 16.55 -18.17 -3.04
N HIS A 38 15.89 -17.72 -1.96
CA HIS A 38 15.96 -18.33 -0.64
C HIS A 38 14.56 -18.51 -0.04
N LYS A 39 14.42 -19.48 0.88
CA LYS A 39 13.16 -19.69 1.62
C LYS A 39 12.77 -18.49 2.50
N PHE A 40 13.75 -17.68 2.87
CA PHE A 40 13.61 -16.57 3.80
C PHE A 40 13.96 -15.27 3.08
N SER A 41 12.95 -14.45 2.81
CA SER A 41 13.14 -13.14 2.17
C SER A 41 12.07 -12.16 2.67
N PRO A 42 12.45 -10.96 3.14
CA PRO A 42 11.50 -9.92 3.49
C PRO A 42 10.92 -9.22 2.22
N VAL A 43 11.49 -9.48 1.05
CA VAL A 43 11.14 -8.79 -0.21
C VAL A 43 9.66 -8.92 -0.57
N PRO A 44 9.03 -10.11 -0.54
CA PRO A 44 7.61 -10.23 -0.86
C PRO A 44 6.72 -9.40 0.06
N TYR A 45 7.04 -9.36 1.36
CA TYR A 45 6.31 -8.57 2.35
C TYR A 45 6.39 -7.08 2.06
N PHE A 46 7.61 -6.58 1.76
CA PHE A 46 7.80 -5.18 1.41
C PHE A 46 7.01 -4.81 0.14
N LEU A 47 7.08 -5.64 -0.91
CA LEU A 47 6.38 -5.37 -2.17
C LEU A 47 4.86 -5.29 -1.96
N LEU A 48 4.28 -6.22 -1.19
CA LEU A 48 2.85 -6.20 -0.88
C LEU A 48 2.46 -5.00 0.00
N CYS A 49 3.20 -4.74 1.08
CA CYS A 49 2.89 -3.60 1.96
C CYS A 49 2.99 -2.27 1.23
N ARG A 50 3.99 -2.12 0.34
CA ARG A 50 4.15 -0.92 -0.48
C ARG A 50 3.01 -0.77 -1.50
N ALA A 51 2.57 -1.87 -2.12
CA ALA A 51 1.42 -1.84 -3.01
C ALA A 51 0.14 -1.41 -2.27
N ILE A 52 -0.13 -2.00 -1.10
CA ILE A 52 -1.28 -1.64 -0.23
C ILE A 52 -1.25 -0.15 0.14
N GLU A 53 -0.11 0.32 0.63
CA GLU A 53 0.06 1.71 1.07
C GLU A 53 -0.23 2.69 -0.08
N LEU A 54 0.34 2.44 -1.25
CA LEU A 54 0.16 3.30 -2.42
C LEU A 54 -1.28 3.27 -2.91
N GLU A 55 -1.92 2.10 -2.90
CA GLU A 55 -3.30 1.94 -3.32
C GLU A 55 -4.26 2.73 -2.43
N ILE A 56 -4.15 2.57 -1.10
CA ILE A 56 -4.97 3.31 -0.14
C ILE A 56 -4.73 4.82 -0.28
N LYS A 57 -3.47 5.24 -0.43
CA LYS A 57 -3.13 6.66 -0.63
C LYS A 57 -3.68 7.20 -1.94
N SER A 58 -3.78 6.40 -2.99
CA SER A 58 -4.39 6.83 -4.25
C SER A 58 -5.83 7.28 -4.06
N ILE A 59 -6.58 6.61 -3.17
CA ILE A 59 -7.96 6.94 -2.84
C ILE A 59 -8.00 8.28 -2.09
N HIS A 60 -7.21 8.45 -1.03
CA HIS A 60 -7.14 9.72 -0.30
C HIS A 60 -6.72 10.91 -1.16
N LEU A 61 -5.83 10.68 -2.13
CA LEU A 61 -5.32 11.72 -3.04
C LEU A 61 -6.39 12.27 -3.99
N ARG A 62 -7.58 11.63 -4.09
CA ARG A 62 -8.70 12.16 -4.88
C ARG A 62 -9.17 13.51 -4.34
N ASP A 63 -9.18 13.62 -3.01
CA ASP A 63 -9.71 14.79 -2.31
C ASP A 63 -8.64 15.53 -1.48
N LYS A 64 -7.44 14.95 -1.32
CA LYS A 64 -6.32 15.53 -0.56
C LYS A 64 -5.09 15.80 -1.41
N LYS A 65 -4.28 16.76 -0.98
CA LYS A 65 -2.92 16.97 -1.50
C LYS A 65 -1.97 15.91 -0.95
N GLN A 66 -0.91 15.64 -1.70
CA GLN A 66 0.13 14.70 -1.28
C GLN A 66 0.81 15.08 0.04
N THR A 67 0.93 16.37 0.35
CA THR A 67 1.47 16.84 1.64
C THR A 67 0.55 16.43 2.79
N GLU A 68 -0.76 16.61 2.64
CA GLU A 68 -1.76 16.23 3.64
C GLU A 68 -1.77 14.72 3.84
N VAL A 69 -1.80 13.93 2.75
CA VAL A 69 -1.73 12.46 2.83
C VAL A 69 -0.44 11.98 3.52
N LYS A 70 0.68 12.67 3.28
CA LYS A 70 1.96 12.34 3.94
C LYS A 70 1.94 12.65 5.43
N GLU A 71 1.44 13.83 5.80
CA GLU A 71 1.36 14.29 7.19
C GLU A 71 0.36 13.47 8.00
N ASP A 72 -0.81 13.16 7.43
CA ASP A 72 -1.86 12.42 8.09
C ASP A 72 -1.47 10.95 8.31
N PHE A 73 -0.89 10.30 7.30
CA PHE A 73 -0.79 8.85 7.28
C PHE A 73 0.64 8.29 7.33
N GLY A 74 1.66 9.04 6.89
CA GLY A 74 3.03 8.55 6.89
C GLY A 74 3.15 7.18 6.20
N HIS A 75 3.76 6.19 6.84
CA HIS A 75 3.80 4.79 6.37
C HIS A 75 2.81 3.87 7.11
N ASP A 76 1.86 4.44 7.85
CA ASP A 76 0.87 3.71 8.65
C ASP A 76 -0.29 3.24 7.78
N ILE A 77 -0.13 2.05 7.20
CA ILE A 77 -1.12 1.44 6.29
C ILE A 77 -2.48 1.21 6.95
N LEU A 78 -2.49 0.86 8.24
CA LEU A 78 -3.74 0.60 8.95
C LEU A 78 -4.47 1.92 9.22
N LYS A 79 -3.76 2.93 9.71
CA LYS A 79 -4.34 4.27 9.91
C LYS A 79 -4.88 4.83 8.60
N ALA A 80 -4.17 4.66 7.50
CA ALA A 80 -4.61 5.10 6.18
C ALA A 80 -5.89 4.37 5.74
N TYR A 81 -5.99 3.06 5.97
CA TYR A 81 -7.17 2.25 5.65
C TYR A 81 -8.39 2.62 6.50
N GLU A 82 -8.21 2.74 7.83
CA GLU A 82 -9.29 3.07 8.77
C GLU A 82 -9.89 4.47 8.51
N ALA A 83 -9.12 5.36 7.89
CA ALA A 83 -9.55 6.70 7.50
C ALA A 83 -10.29 6.78 6.15
N LEU A 84 -10.42 5.68 5.40
CA LEU A 84 -11.19 5.66 4.15
C LEU A 84 -12.69 5.90 4.40
N SER A 85 -13.43 6.36 3.39
CA SER A 85 -14.89 6.30 3.40
C SER A 85 -15.36 4.83 3.40
N GLU A 86 -16.56 4.58 3.94
CA GLU A 86 -17.09 3.22 4.12
C GLU A 86 -17.16 2.41 2.82
N GLU A 87 -17.41 3.08 1.68
CA GLU A 87 -17.43 2.47 0.35
C GLU A 87 -16.09 1.84 -0.07
N TYR A 88 -14.96 2.26 0.51
CA TYR A 88 -13.63 1.68 0.24
C TYR A 88 -13.13 0.78 1.38
N LYS A 89 -13.89 0.64 2.48
CA LYS A 89 -13.55 -0.27 3.59
C LYS A 89 -14.06 -1.69 3.32
N ILE A 90 -13.48 -2.32 2.31
CA ILE A 90 -13.91 -3.62 1.77
C ILE A 90 -13.23 -4.85 2.40
N LEU A 91 -12.31 -4.66 3.33
CA LEU A 91 -11.56 -5.75 3.96
C LEU A 91 -12.33 -6.40 5.11
N GLU A 92 -12.20 -7.72 5.20
CA GLU A 92 -12.78 -8.55 6.24
C GLU A 92 -11.94 -8.51 7.53
N ASP A 93 -12.49 -8.99 8.65
CA ASP A 93 -11.81 -8.94 9.96
C ASP A 93 -10.45 -9.65 9.99
N ASN A 94 -10.32 -10.78 9.28
CA ASN A 94 -9.05 -11.51 9.16
C ASN A 94 -8.01 -10.70 8.37
N GLU A 95 -8.42 -9.99 7.33
CA GLU A 95 -7.58 -9.14 6.50
C GLU A 95 -7.12 -7.90 7.27
N ILE A 96 -8.01 -7.28 8.05
CA ILE A 96 -7.69 -6.18 8.96
C ILE A 96 -6.68 -6.62 10.02
N LYS A 97 -6.83 -7.83 10.58
CA LYS A 97 -5.84 -8.39 11.53
C LYS A 97 -4.46 -8.54 10.89
N VAL A 98 -4.39 -8.97 9.63
CA VAL A 98 -3.13 -9.08 8.89
C VAL A 98 -2.51 -7.70 8.63
N LEU A 99 -3.32 -6.69 8.31
CA LEU A 99 -2.86 -5.30 8.19
C LEU A 99 -2.30 -4.75 9.50
N LYS A 100 -2.91 -5.09 10.64
CA LYS A 100 -2.39 -4.74 11.97
C LYS A 100 -0.99 -5.30 12.20
N VAL A 101 -0.76 -6.57 11.88
CA VAL A 101 0.58 -7.17 12.01
C VAL A 101 1.57 -6.54 11.04
N ALA A 102 1.16 -6.31 9.79
CA ALA A 102 2.00 -5.68 8.78
C ALA A 102 2.42 -4.25 9.16
N LYS A 103 1.51 -3.46 9.75
CA LYS A 103 1.77 -2.11 10.25
C LYS A 103 2.96 -2.08 11.22
N GLU A 104 2.97 -2.95 12.22
CA GLU A 104 4.01 -2.95 13.28
C GLU A 104 5.43 -3.12 12.70
N ILE A 105 5.56 -3.92 11.63
CA ILE A 105 6.84 -4.17 10.96
C ILE A 105 7.14 -3.09 9.92
N TYR A 106 6.14 -2.68 9.14
CA TYR A 106 6.33 -1.77 8.01
C TYR A 106 6.63 -0.34 8.46
N CYS A 107 5.88 0.18 9.46
CA CYS A 107 6.08 1.53 10.00
C CYS A 107 7.45 1.72 10.63
N SER A 108 8.01 0.66 11.22
CA SER A 108 9.32 0.66 11.87
C SER A 108 10.48 0.41 10.92
N LYS A 109 10.23 0.36 9.59
CA LYS A 109 11.21 0.00 8.56
C LYS A 109 11.82 -1.39 8.76
N GLY A 110 11.09 -2.31 9.39
CA GLY A 110 11.56 -3.65 9.71
C GLY A 110 11.91 -4.52 8.50
N PHE A 111 11.48 -4.14 7.29
CA PHE A 111 11.91 -4.80 6.05
C PHE A 111 13.18 -4.18 5.42
N GLU A 112 13.57 -2.97 5.83
CA GLU A 112 14.74 -2.26 5.28
C GLU A 112 16.04 -2.64 6.01
N TYR A 113 15.93 -3.00 7.30
CA TYR A 113 17.07 -3.38 8.12
C TYR A 113 17.04 -4.87 8.44
N PHE A 114 18.20 -5.52 8.31
CA PHE A 114 18.36 -6.92 8.68
C PHE A 114 18.22 -7.06 10.21
N ASN A 115 17.30 -7.91 10.64
CA ASN A 115 17.19 -8.36 12.02
C ASN A 115 17.52 -9.87 12.09
N PRO A 116 18.61 -10.27 12.77
CA PRO A 116 18.98 -11.68 12.93
C PRO A 116 17.88 -12.55 13.56
N GLU A 117 17.10 -12.01 14.49
CA GLU A 117 16.02 -12.77 15.17
C GLU A 117 14.92 -13.17 14.19
N ASP A 118 14.61 -12.32 13.22
CA ASP A 118 13.60 -12.60 12.20
C ASP A 118 14.06 -13.72 11.26
N ALA A 119 15.35 -13.75 10.91
CA ALA A 119 15.92 -14.84 10.13
C ALA A 119 15.93 -16.17 10.92
N LEU A 120 16.27 -16.13 12.22
CA LEU A 120 16.34 -17.31 13.08
C LEU A 120 14.96 -17.90 13.41
N THR A 121 13.93 -17.06 13.48
CA THR A 121 12.54 -17.48 13.75
C THR A 121 11.75 -17.78 12.49
N GLY A 122 12.38 -17.69 11.31
CA GLY A 122 11.72 -17.90 10.03
C GLY A 122 10.60 -16.89 9.78
N PHE A 123 10.74 -15.66 10.27
CA PHE A 123 9.75 -14.59 10.18
C PHE A 123 8.41 -14.93 10.84
N SER A 124 8.39 -15.69 11.95
CA SER A 124 7.14 -16.10 12.61
C SER A 124 6.25 -14.94 13.06
N LYS A 125 6.82 -13.75 13.27
CA LYS A 125 6.07 -12.51 13.58
C LYS A 125 5.50 -11.79 12.35
N PHE A 126 5.84 -12.23 11.14
CA PHE A 126 5.41 -11.58 9.91
C PHE A 126 3.97 -11.97 9.56
N PRO A 127 3.23 -11.08 8.87
CA PRO A 127 1.86 -11.36 8.46
C PRO A 127 1.77 -12.58 7.53
N ASP A 128 0.60 -13.22 7.45
CA ASP A 128 0.38 -14.24 6.42
C ASP A 128 0.47 -13.62 5.02
N LEU A 129 1.40 -14.13 4.20
CA LEU A 129 1.73 -13.53 2.91
C LEU A 129 0.60 -13.71 1.88
N ASN A 130 -0.15 -14.81 1.96
CA ASN A 130 -1.29 -15.07 1.07
C ASN A 130 -2.47 -14.13 1.37
N THR A 131 -2.70 -13.86 2.65
CA THR A 131 -3.72 -12.90 3.08
C THR A 131 -3.32 -11.49 2.67
N LEU A 132 -2.06 -11.09 2.83
CA LEU A 132 -1.58 -9.80 2.28
C LEU A 132 -1.80 -9.70 0.77
N ASP A 133 -1.51 -10.76 0.01
CA ASP A 133 -1.73 -10.78 -1.44
C ASP A 133 -3.20 -10.57 -1.79
N THR A 134 -4.09 -11.25 -1.06
CA THR A 134 -5.54 -11.12 -1.19
C THR A 134 -5.99 -9.68 -0.94
N VAL A 135 -5.45 -9.04 0.11
CA VAL A 135 -5.75 -7.64 0.42
C VAL A 135 -5.35 -6.70 -0.72
N VAL A 136 -4.12 -6.83 -1.23
CA VAL A 136 -3.63 -5.97 -2.33
C VAL A 136 -4.53 -6.11 -3.54
N LYS A 137 -4.86 -7.35 -3.90
CA LYS A 137 -5.72 -7.67 -5.03
C LYS A 137 -7.13 -7.09 -4.87
N LYS A 138 -7.73 -7.22 -3.68
CA LYS A 138 -9.05 -6.64 -3.38
C LYS A 138 -9.04 -5.12 -3.55
N LEU A 139 -8.07 -4.43 -2.94
CA LEU A 139 -7.96 -2.97 -3.00
C LEU A 139 -7.76 -2.46 -4.43
N ILE A 140 -6.81 -3.03 -5.18
CA ILE A 140 -6.54 -2.64 -6.58
C ILE A 140 -7.76 -2.84 -7.46
N ASN A 141 -8.45 -3.99 -7.34
CA ASN A 141 -9.60 -4.30 -8.19
C ASN A 141 -10.80 -3.40 -7.90
N HIS A 142 -11.04 -3.09 -6.63
CA HIS A 142 -12.14 -2.21 -6.22
C HIS A 142 -11.92 -0.76 -6.66
N ASN A 143 -10.67 -0.33 -6.73
CA ASN A 143 -10.31 1.02 -7.11
C ASN A 143 -10.05 1.21 -8.63
N ALA A 144 -10.24 0.16 -9.43
CA ALA A 144 -9.96 0.20 -10.86
C ALA A 144 -10.88 1.21 -11.58
N PRO A 145 -10.35 1.99 -12.55
CA PRO A 145 -11.15 2.96 -13.30
C PRO A 145 -12.28 2.25 -14.07
N GLY A 146 -13.52 2.69 -13.83
CA GLY A 146 -14.73 2.09 -14.40
C GLY A 146 -15.57 1.24 -13.44
N VAL A 147 -15.08 0.99 -12.22
CA VAL A 147 -15.88 0.46 -11.12
C VAL A 147 -16.39 1.65 -10.30
N SER A 148 -17.53 2.22 -10.71
CA SER A 148 -18.24 3.17 -9.83
C SER A 148 -18.79 2.39 -8.63
N PRO A 149 -18.52 2.82 -7.39
CA PRO A 149 -19.34 2.40 -6.25
C PRO A 149 -20.77 2.89 -6.53
N LEU A 150 -21.73 1.97 -6.54
CA LEU A 150 -23.16 2.30 -6.53
C LEU A 150 -23.57 2.83 -5.16
#